data_AF-A0A7Y1X6D8-F1
#
_entry.id   AF-A0A7Y1X6D8-F1
#
_cell.length_a   1.000
_cell.length_b   1.000
_cell.length_c   1.000
_cell.angle_alpha   90.00
_cell.angle_beta   90.00
_cell.angle_gamma   90.00
#
_symmetry.space_group_name_H-M   'P 1'
#
loop_
_entity.id
_entity.type
_entity.pdbx_description
1 polymer ?
#
loop_
_entity_poly.entity_id
_entity_poly.type
_entity_poly.pdbx_seq_one_letter_code
_entity_poly.pdbx_strand_id
1 'polypeptide(L)'
;MYRLFLNKHAVTCAAIVAMSCSTAGLSSAQDQNDAMQEVEESTLIAVDEIIVEAPIRHRKEQSLASPTTKVEIIQLTRRVSFADLDLTKAEDVKTLKLRIERIAKDSCRKLSKLYPLSTSRVTERKRCAKAAIKESEKHLDVAIEEAK
;
A
#
# COMPACT_ATOMS: atom_id res chain seq x y z
N MET A 1 -39.57 5.06 -12.34
CA MET A 1 -39.53 6.44 -11.82
C MET A 1 -38.11 6.97 -11.97
N TYR A 2 -37.90 7.81 -12.97
CA TYR A 2 -36.65 8.51 -13.22
C TYR A 2 -36.60 9.80 -12.40
N ARG A 3 -35.45 10.13 -11.80
CA ARG A 3 -35.10 11.52 -11.47
C ARG A 3 -33.65 11.76 -11.85
N LEU A 4 -33.50 12.28 -13.06
CA LEU A 4 -32.32 12.96 -13.56
C LEU A 4 -32.23 14.30 -12.83
N PHE A 5 -31.14 14.55 -12.10
CA PHE A 5 -30.79 15.88 -11.65
C PHE A 5 -29.99 16.57 -12.75
N LEU A 6 -30.67 17.47 -13.46
CA LEU A 6 -30.07 18.54 -14.23
C LEU A 6 -29.25 19.42 -13.28
N ASN A 7 -27.99 19.70 -13.63
CA ASN A 7 -27.33 20.91 -13.15
C ASN A 7 -27.08 21.84 -14.33
N LYS A 8 -27.67 23.03 -14.21
CA LYS A 8 -27.73 24.09 -15.21
C LYS A 8 -26.62 25.08 -14.91
N HIS A 9 -25.62 25.22 -15.77
CA HIS A 9 -24.90 26.48 -15.92
C HIS A 9 -24.60 26.69 -17.40
N ALA A 10 -25.43 27.51 -18.03
CA ALA A 10 -25.17 28.13 -19.31
C ALA A 10 -24.61 29.52 -19.03
N VAL A 11 -23.39 29.83 -19.49
CA VAL A 11 -23.02 31.19 -19.89
C VAL A 11 -22.13 31.08 -21.13
N THR A 12 -22.59 31.75 -22.16
CA THR A 12 -22.16 31.89 -23.55
C THR A 12 -21.05 32.92 -23.77
N CYS A 13 -20.56 32.96 -25.02
CA CYS A 13 -19.78 34.01 -25.71
C CYS A 13 -18.25 33.80 -25.68
N ALA A 14 -17.49 33.87 -26.77
CA ALA A 14 -17.77 34.26 -28.15
C ALA A 14 -16.73 33.60 -29.08
N ALA A 15 -17.17 33.15 -30.26
CA ALA A 15 -16.27 33.02 -31.41
C ALA A 15 -16.05 34.41 -32.01
N ILE A 16 -14.86 34.69 -32.56
CA ILE A 16 -14.66 35.45 -33.81
C ILE A 16 -13.16 35.59 -34.17
N VAL A 17 -12.89 35.21 -35.42
CA VAL A 17 -11.87 35.68 -36.38
C VAL A 17 -10.45 35.11 -36.33
N ALA A 18 -10.17 34.35 -37.39
CA ALA A 18 -8.87 33.98 -37.90
C ALA A 18 -8.12 35.19 -38.46
N MET A 19 -6.81 35.28 -38.22
CA MET A 19 -5.89 35.95 -39.14
C MET A 19 -4.48 35.37 -39.02
N SER A 20 -4.00 34.90 -40.17
CA SER A 20 -2.70 34.29 -40.45
C SER A 20 -1.52 35.22 -40.17
N CYS A 21 -0.41 34.68 -39.64
CA CYS A 21 0.93 34.98 -40.17
C CYS A 21 1.98 34.02 -39.57
N SER A 22 2.67 33.30 -40.44
CA SER A 22 3.87 32.54 -40.10
C SER A 22 5.04 33.50 -39.85
N THR A 23 5.60 33.49 -38.64
CA THR A 23 6.98 33.92 -38.42
C THR A 23 7.63 32.95 -37.43
N ALA A 24 8.63 32.22 -37.91
CA ALA A 24 9.56 31.48 -37.08
C ALA A 24 10.37 32.46 -36.22
N GLY A 25 10.19 32.39 -34.91
CA GLY A 25 11.01 33.09 -33.92
C GLY A 25 11.57 32.06 -32.95
N LEU A 26 12.85 31.69 -33.14
CA LEU A 26 13.60 30.90 -32.19
C LEU A 26 14.02 31.82 -31.04
N SER A 27 13.35 31.73 -29.90
CA SER A 27 13.81 32.31 -28.64
C SER A 27 13.16 31.54 -27.49
N SER A 28 13.82 30.47 -27.03
CA SER A 28 13.40 29.76 -25.82
C SER A 28 13.88 30.55 -24.60
N ALA A 29 13.14 31.60 -24.26
CA ALA A 29 13.05 32.07 -22.88
C ALA A 29 11.96 31.22 -22.22
N GLN A 30 12.35 30.15 -21.51
CA GLN A 30 11.43 29.46 -20.61
C GLN A 30 11.59 30.08 -19.22
N ASP A 31 10.80 31.14 -19.08
CA ASP A 31 10.38 31.77 -17.85
C ASP A 31 9.53 30.79 -17.02
N GLN A 32 9.59 31.03 -15.72
CA GLN A 32 9.22 30.18 -14.61
C GLN A 32 7.75 29.78 -14.63
N ASN A 33 7.46 28.52 -14.31
CA ASN A 33 6.27 28.19 -13.52
C ASN A 33 6.66 27.16 -12.47
N ASP A 34 6.64 27.68 -11.25
CA ASP A 34 6.94 27.04 -9.99
C ASP A 34 6.07 25.83 -9.68
N ALA A 35 6.75 24.89 -9.03
CA ALA A 35 6.30 24.04 -7.94
C ALA A 35 4.83 24.20 -7.49
N MET A 36 4.07 23.14 -7.73
CA MET A 36 2.99 22.61 -6.88
C MET A 36 2.71 21.21 -7.48
N GLN A 37 2.81 20.10 -6.77
CA GLN A 37 2.32 19.89 -5.42
C GLN A 37 3.03 18.66 -4.85
N GLU A 38 3.62 18.85 -3.67
CA GLU A 38 4.04 17.79 -2.78
C GLU A 38 2.88 16.82 -2.58
N VAL A 39 3.06 15.57 -2.99
CA VAL A 39 2.35 14.45 -2.37
C VAL A 39 3.29 13.92 -1.31
N GLU A 40 3.54 14.76 -0.29
CA GLU A 40 4.10 14.34 0.98
C GLU A 40 2.93 14.03 1.94
N GLU A 41 2.10 13.05 1.57
CA GLU A 41 1.08 12.51 2.47
C GLU A 41 1.18 10.98 2.45
N SER A 42 2.22 10.46 3.08
CA SER A 42 2.28 9.05 3.54
C SER A 42 3.35 8.74 4.59
N THR A 43 4.04 9.75 5.13
CA THR A 43 5.01 9.57 6.23
C THR A 43 4.57 10.20 7.55
N LEU A 44 3.28 10.50 7.71
CA LEU A 44 2.69 10.37 9.04
C LEU A 44 2.44 8.88 9.24
N ILE A 45 3.47 8.18 9.71
CA ILE A 45 3.24 6.97 10.51
C ILE A 45 2.25 7.45 11.56
N ALA A 46 0.97 7.05 11.45
CA ALA A 46 0.05 7.20 12.55
C ALA A 46 0.80 6.58 13.73
N VAL A 47 1.19 7.42 14.69
CA VAL A 47 2.28 7.15 15.66
C VAL A 47 2.03 5.87 16.46
N ASP A 48 0.78 5.38 16.38
CA ASP A 48 0.26 4.24 17.09
C ASP A 48 -0.18 3.07 16.18
N GLU A 49 0.54 2.77 15.09
CA GLU A 49 0.25 1.64 14.20
C GLU A 49 1.45 0.73 13.87
N ILE A 50 1.23 -0.58 13.94
CA ILE A 50 2.17 -1.60 13.43
C ILE A 50 1.68 -2.16 12.10
N ILE A 51 2.56 -2.20 11.11
CA ILE A 51 2.31 -2.81 9.81
C ILE A 51 2.59 -4.32 9.88
N VAL A 52 1.59 -5.12 9.53
CA VAL A 52 1.65 -6.58 9.38
C VAL A 52 1.59 -6.94 7.91
N GLU A 53 2.70 -7.43 7.37
CA GLU A 53 2.81 -7.87 5.98
C GLU A 53 2.75 -9.39 5.90
N ALA A 54 1.73 -9.93 5.23
CA ALA A 54 1.55 -11.38 5.06
C ALA A 54 1.98 -11.82 3.65
N PRO A 55 3.18 -12.40 3.46
CA PRO A 55 3.67 -12.79 2.15
C PRO A 55 3.34 -14.25 1.78
N ILE A 56 2.97 -14.47 0.51
CA ILE A 56 3.02 -15.78 -0.16
C ILE A 56 3.93 -15.66 -1.39
N ARG A 57 4.85 -16.61 -1.55
CA ARG A 57 5.77 -16.70 -2.68
C ARG A 57 5.23 -17.70 -3.70
N HIS A 58 5.01 -17.24 -4.92
CA HIS A 58 4.64 -18.05 -6.06
C HIS A 58 5.85 -18.23 -6.98
N ARG A 59 6.25 -19.48 -7.22
CA ARG A 59 7.27 -19.77 -8.22
C ARG A 59 6.55 -20.15 -9.51
N LYS A 60 6.63 -19.30 -10.54
CA LYS A 60 6.13 -19.69 -11.86
C LYS A 60 7.06 -20.76 -12.43
N GLU A 61 6.48 -21.84 -12.94
CA GLU A 61 7.23 -22.92 -13.55
C GLU A 61 8.05 -22.39 -14.73
N GLN A 62 9.23 -22.99 -14.88
CA GLN A 62 10.21 -22.63 -15.88
C GLN A 62 9.66 -23.05 -17.25
N SER A 63 9.30 -22.11 -18.11
CA SER A 63 9.00 -22.43 -19.50
C SER A 63 10.29 -22.92 -20.18
N LEU A 64 10.25 -23.98 -20.98
CA LEU A 64 11.38 -24.47 -21.78
C LEU A 64 12.06 -23.36 -22.62
N ALA A 65 11.32 -22.29 -22.95
CA ALA A 65 11.79 -21.14 -23.73
C ALA A 65 12.55 -20.06 -22.92
N SER A 66 12.54 -20.10 -21.58
CA SER A 66 13.28 -19.15 -20.74
C SER A 66 13.82 -19.83 -19.48
N PRO A 67 15.15 -19.95 -19.32
CA PRO A 67 15.75 -20.62 -18.16
C PRO A 67 15.62 -19.81 -16.86
N THR A 68 14.97 -18.65 -16.86
CA THR A 68 14.81 -17.83 -15.66
C THR A 68 13.58 -18.25 -14.86
N THR A 69 13.79 -18.74 -13.63
CA THR A 69 12.71 -18.89 -12.66
C THR A 69 12.24 -17.50 -12.23
N LYS A 70 10.99 -17.12 -12.54
CA LYS A 70 10.36 -15.92 -11.97
C LYS A 70 9.65 -16.26 -10.67
N VAL A 71 10.02 -15.57 -9.59
CA VAL A 71 9.35 -15.65 -8.29
C VAL A 71 8.49 -14.41 -8.14
N GLU A 72 7.19 -14.60 -8.00
CA GLU A 72 6.23 -13.56 -7.70
C GLU A 72 5.92 -13.59 -6.20
N ILE A 73 5.86 -12.44 -5.56
CA ILE A 73 5.50 -12.32 -4.15
C ILE A 73 4.18 -11.57 -4.08
N ILE A 74 3.17 -12.22 -3.52
CA ILE A 74 1.86 -11.63 -3.27
C ILE A 74 1.78 -11.34 -1.78
N GLN A 75 1.40 -10.13 -1.42
CA GLN A 75 1.36 -9.68 -0.02
C GLN A 75 -0.02 -9.12 0.33
N LEU A 76 -0.44 -9.33 1.57
CA LEU A 76 -1.56 -8.63 2.17
C LEU A 76 -1.07 -7.83 3.36
N THR A 77 -1.24 -6.51 3.29
CA THR A 77 -0.82 -5.57 4.33
C THR A 77 -2.01 -5.23 5.22
N ARG A 78 -1.79 -5.23 6.54
CA ARG A 78 -2.77 -4.80 7.55
C ARG A 78 -2.09 -3.89 8.57
N ARG A 79 -2.82 -2.89 9.04
CA ARG A 79 -2.41 -2.01 10.14
C ARG A 79 -3.02 -2.52 11.43
N VAL A 80 -2.23 -2.53 12.49
CA VAL A 80 -2.66 -2.90 13.84
C VAL A 80 -2.41 -1.70 14.73
N SER A 81 -3.50 -1.04 15.15
CA SER A 81 -3.38 0.08 16.06
C SER A 81 -3.03 -0.40 17.48
N PHE A 82 -2.19 0.38 18.14
CA PHE A 82 -1.82 0.25 19.55
C PHE A 82 -2.08 1.54 20.34
N ALA A 83 -2.90 2.45 19.83
CA ALA A 83 -3.21 3.74 20.49
C ALA A 83 -3.85 3.57 21.88
N ASP A 84 -4.42 2.39 22.16
CA ASP A 84 -5.02 2.02 23.44
C ASP A 84 -4.05 1.32 24.40
N LEU A 85 -2.79 1.13 24.01
CA LEU A 85 -1.79 0.36 24.75
C LEU A 85 -0.62 1.26 25.18
N ASP A 86 -0.11 1.04 26.38
CA ASP A 86 1.07 1.70 26.88
C ASP A 86 2.30 0.80 26.68
N LEU A 87 3.13 1.09 25.66
CA LEU A 87 4.27 0.25 25.31
C LEU A 87 5.39 0.24 26.37
N THR A 88 5.33 1.11 27.38
CA THR A 88 6.21 1.03 28.56
C THR A 88 5.84 -0.14 29.49
N LYS A 89 4.61 -0.66 29.38
CA LYS A 89 4.12 -1.79 30.18
C LYS A 89 4.29 -3.12 29.44
N ALA A 90 4.94 -4.08 30.09
CA ALA A 90 5.16 -5.42 29.52
C ALA A 90 3.84 -6.17 29.19
N GLU A 91 2.77 -5.92 29.94
CA GLU A 91 1.45 -6.54 29.71
C GLU A 91 0.80 -6.04 28.41
N ASP A 92 0.95 -4.74 28.12
CA ASP A 92 0.41 -4.11 26.92
C ASP A 92 1.21 -4.51 25.67
N VAL A 93 2.54 -4.62 25.80
CA VAL A 93 3.39 -5.21 24.75
C VAL A 93 2.97 -6.66 24.44
N LYS A 94 2.68 -7.47 25.45
CA LYS A 94 2.18 -8.85 25.26
C LYS A 94 0.82 -8.86 24.56
N THR A 95 -0.06 -7.93 24.91
CA THR A 95 -1.36 -7.76 24.25
C THR A 95 -1.20 -7.41 22.78
N LEU A 96 -0.30 -6.49 22.45
CA LEU A 96 0.00 -6.12 21.07
C LEU A 96 0.57 -7.29 20.27
N LYS A 97 1.50 -8.07 20.84
CA LYS A 97 2.05 -9.29 20.21
C LYS A 97 0.93 -10.27 19.84
N LEU A 98 -0.02 -10.51 20.75
CA LEU A 98 -1.17 -11.38 20.47
C LEU A 98 -2.08 -10.82 19.36
N ARG A 99 -2.25 -9.49 19.28
CA ARG A 99 -3.00 -8.84 18.18
C ARG A 99 -2.30 -9.04 16.84
N ILE A 100 -0.99 -8.78 16.78
CA ILE A 100 -0.15 -9.01 15.59
C ILE A 100 -0.27 -10.47 15.13
N GLU A 101 -0.11 -11.43 16.04
CA GLU A 101 -0.22 -12.85 15.71
C GLU A 101 -1.58 -13.22 15.11
N ARG A 102 -2.67 -12.71 15.69
CA ARG A 102 -4.03 -12.96 15.22
C ARG A 102 -4.20 -12.41 13.79
N ILE A 103 -3.81 -11.16 13.58
CA ILE A 103 -3.92 -10.48 12.28
C ILE A 103 -3.05 -11.13 11.22
N ALA A 104 -1.84 -11.56 11.57
CA ALA A 104 -0.95 -12.31 10.67
C ALA A 104 -1.60 -13.65 10.23
N LYS A 105 -2.09 -14.44 11.20
CA LYS A 105 -2.76 -15.73 10.93
C LYS A 105 -4.01 -15.55 10.06
N ASP A 106 -4.81 -14.53 10.36
CA ASP A 106 -6.03 -14.21 9.61
C ASP A 106 -5.72 -13.74 8.19
N SER A 107 -4.71 -12.89 8.02
CA SER A 107 -4.27 -12.38 6.72
C SER A 107 -3.73 -13.51 5.85
N CYS A 108 -2.89 -14.39 6.39
CA CYS A 108 -2.39 -15.56 5.68
C CYS A 108 -3.50 -16.57 5.35
N ARG A 109 -4.49 -16.73 6.23
CA ARG A 109 -5.68 -17.55 5.94
C ARG A 109 -6.49 -16.95 4.78
N LYS A 110 -6.68 -15.63 4.75
CA LYS A 110 -7.38 -14.95 3.65
C LYS A 110 -6.59 -15.08 2.36
N LEU A 111 -5.28 -14.83 2.39
CA LEU A 111 -4.44 -14.87 1.22
C LEU A 111 -4.36 -16.27 0.60
N SER A 112 -4.24 -17.33 1.41
CA SER A 112 -4.26 -18.72 0.93
C SER A 112 -5.61 -19.16 0.35
N LYS A 113 -6.72 -18.50 0.73
CA LYS A 113 -8.02 -18.71 0.09
C LYS A 113 -8.10 -18.05 -1.29
N LEU A 114 -7.54 -16.85 -1.43
CA LEU A 114 -7.53 -16.08 -2.68
C LEU A 114 -6.53 -16.65 -3.70
N TYR A 115 -5.38 -17.13 -3.21
CA TYR A 115 -4.29 -17.63 -4.03
C TYR A 115 -3.89 -19.03 -3.53
N PRO A 116 -4.61 -20.09 -3.95
CA PRO A 116 -4.29 -21.46 -3.59
C PRO A 116 -3.12 -21.99 -4.45
N LEU A 117 -1.93 -21.42 -4.26
CA LEU A 117 -0.76 -21.61 -5.13
C LEU A 117 -0.01 -22.92 -4.86
N SER A 118 -0.25 -23.56 -3.72
CA SER A 118 0.39 -24.81 -3.33
C SER A 118 -0.61 -25.91 -3.01
N THR A 119 -0.19 -27.16 -3.24
CA THR A 119 -0.94 -28.36 -2.83
C THR A 119 -1.07 -28.47 -1.30
N SER A 120 -0.12 -27.89 -0.56
CA SER A 120 -0.09 -27.89 0.92
C SER A 120 -0.43 -26.53 1.53
N ARG A 121 -1.71 -26.15 1.44
CA ARG A 121 -2.24 -24.90 2.04
C ARG A 121 -1.94 -24.76 3.53
N VAL A 122 -1.79 -25.86 4.27
CA VAL A 122 -1.44 -25.82 5.70
C VAL A 122 0.00 -25.34 5.90
N THR A 123 0.93 -25.90 5.15
CA THR A 123 2.37 -25.57 5.26
C THR A 123 2.64 -24.14 4.82
N GLU A 124 2.03 -23.72 3.71
CA GLU A 124 2.15 -22.36 3.19
C GLU A 124 1.59 -21.33 4.18
N ARG A 125 0.39 -21.55 4.72
CA ARG A 125 -0.19 -20.65 5.75
C ARG A 125 0.69 -20.53 6.99
N LYS A 126 1.27 -21.64 7.46
CA LYS A 126 2.21 -21.62 8.59
C LYS A 126 3.46 -20.80 8.28
N ARG A 127 4.05 -20.97 7.08
CA ARG A 127 5.22 -20.20 6.64
C ARG A 127 4.90 -18.71 6.49
N CYS A 128 3.75 -18.39 5.88
CA CYS A 128 3.25 -17.02 5.76
C CYS A 128 3.10 -16.37 7.14
N ALA A 129 2.40 -17.03 8.07
CA ALA A 129 2.15 -16.46 9.40
C ALA A 129 3.45 -16.24 10.17
N LYS A 130 4.39 -17.20 10.10
CA LYS A 130 5.71 -17.06 10.75
C LYS A 130 6.50 -15.89 10.17
N ALA A 131 6.48 -15.70 8.85
CA ALA A 131 7.16 -14.59 8.19
C ALA A 131 6.53 -13.25 8.58
N ALA A 132 5.19 -13.17 8.56
CA ALA A 132 4.45 -11.96 8.90
C ALA A 132 4.68 -11.51 10.35
N ILE A 133 4.63 -12.46 11.30
CA ILE A 133 4.90 -12.17 12.72
C ILE A 133 6.33 -11.67 12.88
N LYS A 134 7.31 -12.38 12.32
CA LYS A 134 8.73 -12.01 12.42
C LYS A 134 9.01 -10.61 11.86
N GLU A 135 8.37 -10.24 10.75
CA GLU A 135 8.54 -8.89 10.19
C GLU A 135 7.91 -7.83 11.09
N SER A 136 6.70 -8.08 11.57
CA SER A 136 5.97 -7.16 12.45
C SER A 136 6.67 -6.96 13.80
N GLU A 137 7.37 -7.98 14.30
CA GLU A 137 8.18 -7.89 15.52
C GLU A 137 9.27 -6.82 15.41
N LYS A 138 9.86 -6.61 14.22
CA LYS A 138 10.83 -5.54 14.03
C LYS A 138 10.20 -4.16 14.21
N HIS A 139 9.00 -3.96 13.66
CA HIS A 139 8.26 -2.71 13.83
C HIS A 139 7.84 -2.49 15.29
N LEU A 140 7.48 -3.57 15.98
CA LEU A 140 7.16 -3.52 17.40
C LEU A 140 8.37 -3.11 18.24
N ASP A 141 9.55 -3.69 17.97
CA ASP A 141 10.77 -3.34 18.71
C ASP A 141 11.12 -1.87 18.53
N VAL A 142 10.99 -1.32 17.31
CA VAL A 142 11.15 0.12 17.05
C VAL A 142 10.16 0.95 17.87
N ALA A 143 8.87 0.60 17.86
CA ALA A 143 7.85 1.33 18.60
C ALA A 143 8.06 1.28 20.14
N ILE A 144 8.61 0.17 20.67
CA ILE A 144 8.97 0.06 22.09
C ILE A 144 10.14 0.97 22.44
N GLU A 145 11.15 1.08 21.57
CA GLU A 145 12.28 1.98 21.82
C GLU A 145 11.88 3.46 21.74
N GLU A 146 10.94 3.81 20.85
CA GLU A 146 10.40 5.17 20.73
C GLU A 146 9.50 5.58 21.91
N ALA A 147 8.93 4.61 22.64
CA ALA A 147 8.06 4.87 23.78
C ALA A 147 8.78 5.07 25.12
N LYS A 148 10.11 4.89 25.18
CA LYS A 148 10.94 5.05 26.39
C LYS A 148 11.41 6.48 26.60
#